data_AF-A0A7S2E964-F1
#
_entry.id   AF-A0A7S2E964-F1
#
_cell.length_a   1.000
_cell.length_b   1.000
_cell.length_c   1.000
_cell.angle_alpha   90.00
_cell.angle_beta   90.00
_cell.angle_gamma   90.00
#
_symmetry.space_group_name_H-M   'P 1'
#
loop_
_entity.id
_entity.type
_entity.pdbx_description
1 polymer ?
#
loop_
_entity_poly.entity_id
_entity_poly.type
_entity_poly.pdbx_seq_one_letter_code
_entity_poly.pdbx_strand_id
1 'polypeptide(L)'
;MASSSSSSPTAIRRRRPLSPGSSFHGHHERVIAHFDLDAFYVGCERELNPSFLVGFPVAVMQYNPHARVVRQTSSDQVEERLVVHPGLNKIIDTEKNGSLIAVSYEARAAGVKRNDRGFDAVKKCPELCLVQVPVRHGKADLTMYRDASQRVLNELVSSIKRAAGSAGVSEESIAKIRVEKASIDEIYIDMTSAALDMAKKIIFQREEVTPNMVGEEEEDPMGSKHPTWDEAMLCTTIG
;
A
#
# COMPACT_ATOMS: atom_id res chain seq x y z
N MET A 1 32.44 44.13 31.37
CA MET A 1 31.22 43.52 31.91
C MET A 1 30.82 42.39 30.96
N ALA A 2 31.11 41.16 31.36
CA ALA A 2 30.80 39.96 30.58
C ALA A 2 29.40 39.47 30.95
N SER A 3 28.55 39.22 29.95
CA SER A 3 27.26 38.55 30.13
C SER A 3 27.37 37.14 29.55
N SER A 4 27.55 36.16 30.44
CA SER A 4 27.53 34.73 30.13
C SER A 4 26.09 34.23 30.06
N SER A 5 25.66 33.75 28.90
CA SER A 5 24.41 33.00 28.72
C SER A 5 24.65 31.52 29.04
N SER A 6 24.10 31.04 30.15
CA SER A 6 24.12 29.61 30.52
C SER A 6 22.91 28.88 29.91
N SER A 7 23.17 27.98 28.97
CA SER A 7 22.19 27.01 28.43
C SER A 7 22.06 25.82 29.38
N SER A 8 20.85 25.58 29.90
CA SER A 8 20.53 24.41 30.73
C SER A 8 20.43 23.14 29.87
N PRO A 9 20.99 21.98 30.30
CA PRO A 9 20.85 20.74 29.56
C PRO A 9 19.48 20.08 29.79
N THR A 10 18.86 19.65 28.69
CA THR A 10 17.58 18.93 28.64
C THR A 10 17.67 17.62 29.41
N ALA A 11 16.85 17.47 30.45
CA ALA A 11 16.78 16.26 31.25
C ALA A 11 16.21 15.08 30.42
N ILE A 12 17.03 14.05 30.22
CA ILE A 12 16.59 12.76 29.68
C ILE A 12 15.62 12.13 30.67
N ARG A 13 14.34 12.07 30.30
CA ARG A 13 13.27 11.44 31.09
C ARG A 13 13.51 9.94 31.16
N ARG A 14 14.19 9.48 32.22
CA ARG A 14 14.30 8.05 32.56
C ARG A 14 12.89 7.48 32.73
N ARG A 15 12.53 6.46 31.94
CA ARG A 15 11.28 5.73 32.12
C ARG A 15 11.31 5.03 33.48
N ARG A 16 10.23 5.19 34.27
CA ARG A 16 10.06 4.50 35.55
C ARG A 16 9.97 2.99 35.33
N PRO A 17 10.52 2.15 36.22
CA PRO A 17 10.27 0.72 36.20
C PRO A 17 8.77 0.47 36.41
N LEU A 18 8.22 -0.50 35.69
CA LEU A 18 6.82 -0.90 35.84
C LEU A 18 6.62 -1.58 37.20
N SER A 19 5.60 -1.14 37.93
CA SER A 19 5.18 -1.78 39.18
C SER A 19 4.57 -3.16 38.88
N PRO A 20 4.91 -4.22 39.64
CA PRO A 20 4.23 -5.51 39.50
C PRO A 20 2.79 -5.37 40.03
N GLY A 21 1.79 -5.48 39.15
CA GLY A 21 0.37 -5.49 39.53
C GLY A 21 -0.54 -4.50 38.81
N SER A 22 -0.04 -3.68 37.86
CA SER A 22 -0.95 -2.90 37.00
C SER A 22 -1.59 -3.81 35.97
N SER A 23 -2.90 -4.04 36.10
CA SER A 23 -3.69 -4.61 35.01
C SER A 23 -3.46 -3.78 33.74
N PHE A 24 -3.01 -4.42 32.65
CA PHE A 24 -2.85 -3.78 31.35
C PHE A 24 -4.23 -3.37 30.80
N HIS A 25 -4.80 -2.28 31.31
CA HIS A 25 -5.91 -1.56 30.67
C HIS A 25 -5.38 -0.45 29.76
N GLY A 26 -4.12 -0.54 29.32
CA GLY A 26 -3.55 0.36 28.33
C GLY A 26 -4.34 0.23 27.03
N HIS A 27 -4.69 1.38 26.43
CA HIS A 27 -5.19 1.45 25.06
C HIS A 27 -4.47 0.40 24.22
N HIS A 28 -5.21 -0.59 23.71
CA HIS A 28 -4.62 -1.58 22.81
C HIS A 28 -4.03 -0.80 21.64
N GLU A 29 -2.70 -0.72 21.55
CA GLU A 29 -2.03 -0.21 20.37
C GLU A 29 -2.46 -1.10 19.20
N ARG A 30 -3.32 -0.55 18.34
CA ARG A 30 -3.88 -1.29 17.22
C ARG A 30 -2.85 -1.35 16.11
N VAL A 31 -2.69 -2.52 15.52
CA VAL A 31 -1.88 -2.71 14.31
C VAL A 31 -2.83 -2.80 13.14
N ILE A 32 -3.03 -1.68 12.47
CA ILE A 32 -3.92 -1.57 11.30
C ILE A 32 -3.06 -1.46 10.04
N ALA A 33 -3.33 -2.32 9.07
CA ALA A 33 -2.78 -2.21 7.72
C ALA A 33 -3.83 -1.58 6.79
N HIS A 34 -3.36 -0.74 5.87
CA HIS A 34 -4.16 -0.18 4.79
C HIS A 34 -3.56 -0.66 3.47
N PHE A 35 -4.41 -1.20 2.59
CA PHE A 35 -4.02 -1.63 1.26
C PHE A 35 -4.82 -0.85 0.23
N ASP A 36 -4.13 -0.31 -0.76
CA ASP A 36 -4.66 0.47 -1.88
C ASP A 36 -4.09 -0.12 -3.17
N LEU A 37 -4.94 -0.48 -4.13
CA LEU A 37 -4.52 -1.12 -5.36
C LEU A 37 -4.02 -0.09 -6.39
N ASP A 38 -2.79 -0.29 -6.83
CA ASP A 38 -2.10 0.57 -7.79
C ASP A 38 -2.87 0.78 -9.10
N ALA A 39 -3.29 2.04 -9.34
CA ALA A 39 -3.97 2.47 -10.56
C ALA A 39 -5.05 1.47 -11.01
N PHE A 40 -5.85 0.99 -10.05
CA PHE A 40 -6.65 -0.24 -10.16
C PHE A 40 -7.40 -0.44 -11.48
N TYR A 41 -8.09 0.58 -11.98
CA TYR A 41 -8.88 0.46 -13.22
C TYR A 41 -8.00 0.23 -14.45
N VAL A 42 -6.79 0.80 -14.48
CA VAL A 42 -5.80 0.51 -15.53
C VAL A 42 -5.36 -0.95 -15.46
N GLY A 43 -5.14 -1.48 -14.26
CA GLY A 43 -4.83 -2.90 -14.04
C GLY A 43 -5.92 -3.81 -14.60
N CYS A 44 -7.19 -3.50 -14.32
CA CYS A 44 -8.33 -4.24 -14.88
C CYS A 44 -8.37 -4.20 -16.41
N GLU A 45 -8.15 -3.04 -17.02
CA GLU A 45 -8.14 -2.95 -18.49
C GLU A 45 -6.95 -3.70 -19.12
N ARG A 46 -5.76 -3.64 -18.48
CA ARG A 46 -4.59 -4.41 -18.91
C ARG A 46 -4.81 -5.93 -18.82
N GLU A 47 -5.54 -6.41 -17.80
CA GLU A 47 -5.96 -7.82 -17.68
C GLU A 47 -6.86 -8.22 -18.87
N LEU A 48 -7.77 -7.34 -19.30
CA LEU A 48 -8.69 -7.62 -20.41
C LEU A 48 -8.07 -7.47 -21.80
N ASN A 49 -7.14 -6.54 -21.99
CA ASN A 49 -6.57 -6.22 -23.28
C ASN A 49 -5.03 -6.06 -23.21
N PRO A 50 -4.30 -7.15 -22.91
CA PRO A 50 -2.86 -7.07 -22.69
C PRO A 50 -2.10 -6.65 -23.96
N SER A 51 -2.52 -7.14 -25.12
CA SER A 51 -1.83 -6.92 -26.41
C SER A 51 -1.74 -5.45 -26.82
N PHE A 52 -2.72 -4.62 -26.42
CA PHE A 52 -2.77 -3.20 -26.77
C PHE A 52 -2.45 -2.26 -25.59
N LEU A 53 -2.37 -2.75 -24.35
CA LEU A 53 -2.25 -1.89 -23.16
C LEU A 53 -1.02 -2.15 -22.30
N VAL A 54 -0.42 -3.34 -22.40
CA VAL A 54 0.84 -3.63 -21.69
C VAL A 54 2.00 -3.04 -22.48
N GLY A 55 2.91 -2.35 -21.77
CA GLY A 55 4.05 -1.66 -22.39
C GLY A 55 3.74 -0.23 -22.87
N PHE A 56 2.50 0.23 -22.74
CA PHE A 56 2.09 1.60 -23.09
C PHE A 56 1.62 2.39 -21.86
N PRO A 57 1.74 3.73 -21.88
CA PRO A 57 0.99 4.60 -20.98
C PRO A 57 -0.51 4.44 -21.21
N VAL A 58 -1.26 4.19 -20.15
CA VAL A 58 -2.72 3.97 -20.22
C VAL A 58 -3.46 4.96 -19.33
N ALA A 59 -4.61 5.42 -19.81
CA ALA A 59 -5.62 6.09 -19.00
C ALA A 59 -7.01 5.51 -19.26
N VAL A 60 -7.81 5.43 -18.20
CA VAL A 60 -9.22 5.04 -18.25
C VAL A 60 -10.07 6.29 -18.06
N MET A 61 -11.05 6.50 -18.93
CA MET A 61 -11.94 7.65 -18.90
C MET A 61 -13.41 7.27 -18.83
N GLN A 62 -14.21 8.19 -18.30
CA GLN A 62 -15.66 8.08 -18.35
C GLN A 62 -16.20 8.40 -19.76
N TYR A 63 -17.47 8.05 -20.03
CA TYR A 63 -18.18 8.59 -21.18
C TYR A 63 -18.35 10.11 -21.08
N ASN A 64 -18.54 10.77 -22.21
CA ASN A 64 -18.89 12.20 -22.23
C ASN A 64 -20.42 12.34 -22.10
N PRO A 65 -20.96 12.84 -20.97
CA PRO A 65 -22.41 12.98 -20.80
C PRO A 65 -23.02 14.08 -21.67
N HIS A 66 -22.18 14.98 -22.20
CA HIS A 66 -22.61 16.05 -23.11
C HIS A 66 -22.49 15.65 -24.58
N ALA A 67 -22.08 14.41 -24.88
CA ALA A 67 -22.04 13.92 -26.24
C ALA A 67 -23.45 13.86 -26.84
N ARG A 68 -23.56 14.16 -28.13
CA ARG A 68 -24.81 14.05 -28.89
C ARG A 68 -25.32 12.61 -28.89
N VAL A 69 -24.41 11.64 -28.92
CA VAL A 69 -24.72 10.21 -28.90
C VAL A 69 -23.80 9.51 -27.91
N VAL A 70 -24.38 8.96 -26.86
CA VAL A 70 -23.67 8.09 -25.92
C VAL A 70 -23.81 6.64 -26.38
N ARG A 71 -22.74 6.11 -26.97
CA ARG A 71 -22.70 4.73 -27.48
C ARG A 71 -22.66 3.72 -26.33
N GLN A 72 -23.53 2.72 -26.36
CA GLN A 72 -23.50 1.61 -25.41
C GLN A 72 -22.33 0.68 -25.77
N THR A 73 -21.64 0.17 -24.75
CA THR A 73 -20.51 -0.77 -24.90
C THR A 73 -20.45 -1.70 -23.69
N SER A 74 -20.11 -2.96 -23.92
CA SER A 74 -19.85 -3.94 -22.86
C SER A 74 -18.35 -4.11 -22.59
N SER A 75 -18.00 -4.83 -21.52
CA SER A 75 -16.61 -5.01 -21.09
C SER A 75 -15.76 -5.84 -22.06
N ASP A 76 -16.37 -6.81 -22.74
CA ASP A 76 -15.75 -7.70 -23.75
C ASP A 76 -15.42 -6.98 -25.06
N GLN A 77 -16.05 -5.83 -25.32
CA GLN A 77 -15.78 -4.97 -26.48
C GLN A 77 -14.52 -4.12 -26.29
N VAL A 78 -13.39 -4.78 -26.03
CA VAL A 78 -12.12 -4.14 -25.63
C VAL A 78 -11.56 -3.23 -26.72
N GLU A 79 -11.75 -3.57 -28.00
CA GLU A 79 -11.27 -2.76 -29.11
C GLU A 79 -12.19 -1.56 -29.40
N GLU A 80 -13.51 -1.70 -29.27
CA GLU A 80 -14.44 -0.57 -29.46
C GLU A 80 -14.35 0.48 -28.36
N ARG A 81 -13.96 0.05 -27.15
CA ARG A 81 -13.69 0.93 -25.99
C ARG A 81 -12.34 1.64 -26.07
N LEU A 82 -11.41 1.16 -26.90
CA LEU A 82 -10.13 1.82 -27.15
C LEU A 82 -10.32 3.03 -28.08
N VAL A 83 -10.26 4.22 -27.50
CA VAL A 83 -10.52 5.50 -28.17
C VAL A 83 -9.28 6.03 -28.87
N VAL A 84 -8.12 5.94 -28.22
CA VAL A 84 -6.82 6.32 -28.78
C VAL A 84 -5.83 5.20 -28.52
N HIS A 85 -5.02 4.88 -29.54
CA HIS A 85 -3.87 3.99 -29.42
C HIS A 85 -2.85 4.37 -30.50
N PRO A 86 -1.55 4.50 -30.20
CA PRO A 86 -0.53 4.97 -31.16
C PRO A 86 -0.43 4.09 -32.42
N GLY A 87 -0.61 2.79 -32.27
CA GLY A 87 -0.62 1.83 -33.38
C GLY A 87 -1.93 1.73 -34.18
N LEU A 88 -2.96 2.51 -33.84
CA LEU A 88 -4.24 2.48 -34.56
C LEU A 88 -4.51 3.84 -35.24
N ASN A 89 -4.67 3.83 -36.55
CA ASN A 89 -5.21 4.97 -37.30
C ASN A 89 -6.73 5.06 -37.12
N LYS A 90 -7.19 5.27 -35.88
CA LYS A 90 -8.59 5.57 -35.58
C LYS A 90 -8.81 7.09 -35.70
N ILE A 91 -9.88 7.48 -36.40
CA ILE A 91 -10.34 8.88 -36.39
C ILE A 91 -10.75 9.22 -34.95
N ILE A 92 -10.17 10.29 -34.40
CA ILE A 92 -10.49 10.78 -33.07
C ILE A 92 -11.94 11.27 -33.07
N ASP A 93 -12.81 10.53 -32.38
CA ASP A 93 -14.20 10.90 -32.20
C ASP A 93 -14.30 11.95 -31.09
N THR A 94 -14.49 13.22 -31.48
CA THR A 94 -14.50 14.33 -30.51
C THR A 94 -15.61 14.25 -29.47
N GLU A 95 -16.67 13.48 -29.76
CA GLU A 95 -17.75 13.19 -28.81
C GLU A 95 -17.23 12.36 -27.62
N LYS A 96 -16.15 11.58 -27.80
CA LYS A 96 -15.51 10.74 -26.77
C LYS A 96 -14.37 11.45 -26.03
N ASN A 97 -14.63 12.66 -25.55
CA ASN A 97 -13.63 13.44 -24.78
C ASN A 97 -13.92 13.42 -23.27
N GLY A 98 -14.15 12.26 -22.65
CA GLY A 98 -14.53 12.17 -21.24
C GLY A 98 -13.44 12.58 -20.25
N SER A 99 -13.81 12.66 -18.96
CA SER A 99 -12.87 12.90 -17.87
C SER A 99 -12.12 11.62 -17.51
N LEU A 100 -10.80 11.70 -17.31
CA LEU A 100 -9.98 10.58 -16.86
C LEU A 100 -10.32 10.21 -15.41
N ILE A 101 -10.54 8.92 -15.16
CA ILE A 101 -10.86 8.38 -13.82
C ILE A 101 -9.71 7.56 -13.23
N ALA A 102 -8.82 7.04 -14.08
CA ALA A 102 -7.59 6.36 -13.65
C ALA A 102 -6.47 6.59 -14.66
N VAL A 103 -5.23 6.64 -14.17
CA VAL A 103 -4.03 6.96 -14.96
C VAL A 103 -2.89 6.08 -14.48
N SER A 104 -2.23 5.41 -15.42
CA SER A 104 -1.04 4.59 -15.22
C SER A 104 0.16 5.44 -14.74
N TYR A 105 1.14 4.81 -14.10
CA TYR A 105 2.33 5.52 -13.60
C TYR A 105 3.16 6.12 -14.73
N GLU A 106 3.24 5.42 -15.85
CA GLU A 106 3.92 5.82 -17.08
C GLU A 106 3.28 7.10 -17.66
N ALA A 107 1.95 7.15 -17.72
CA ALA A 107 1.22 8.35 -18.15
C ALA A 107 1.35 9.51 -17.15
N ARG A 108 1.40 9.22 -15.84
CA ARG A 108 1.66 10.23 -14.80
C ARG A 108 3.04 10.85 -14.94
N ALA A 109 4.05 10.06 -15.28
CA ALA A 109 5.41 10.54 -15.54
C ALA A 109 5.45 11.51 -16.73
N ALA A 110 4.60 11.30 -17.74
CA ALA A 110 4.37 12.23 -18.85
C ALA A 110 3.47 13.44 -18.49
N GLY A 111 3.06 13.59 -17.23
CA GLY A 111 2.27 14.73 -16.75
C GLY A 111 0.75 14.61 -16.89
N VAL A 112 0.25 13.43 -17.29
CA VAL A 112 -1.20 13.15 -17.32
C VAL A 112 -1.73 12.99 -15.90
N LYS A 113 -2.88 13.60 -15.60
CA LYS A 113 -3.50 13.59 -14.27
C LYS A 113 -4.92 13.05 -14.33
N ARG A 114 -5.39 12.53 -13.19
CA ARG A 114 -6.82 12.25 -12.99
C ARG A 114 -7.61 13.55 -13.21
N ASN A 115 -8.81 13.43 -13.78
CA ASN A 115 -9.68 14.53 -14.20
C ASN A 115 -9.23 15.36 -15.41
N ASP A 116 -8.07 15.06 -16.02
CA ASP A 116 -7.80 15.60 -17.36
C ASP A 116 -8.91 15.17 -18.33
N ARG A 117 -9.16 15.97 -19.37
CA ARG A 117 -9.98 15.53 -20.50
C ARG A 117 -9.14 14.63 -21.39
N GLY A 118 -9.76 13.60 -21.97
CA GLY A 118 -9.09 12.59 -22.79
C GLY A 118 -8.11 13.19 -23.81
N PHE A 119 -8.52 14.18 -24.60
CA PHE A 119 -7.63 14.76 -25.61
C PHE A 119 -6.57 15.71 -25.05
N ASP A 120 -6.84 16.38 -23.94
CA ASP A 120 -5.82 17.19 -23.29
C ASP A 120 -4.74 16.31 -22.67
N ALA A 121 -5.09 15.10 -22.21
CA ALA A 121 -4.13 14.09 -21.80
C ALA A 121 -3.29 13.57 -22.97
N VAL A 122 -3.91 13.30 -24.13
CA VAL A 122 -3.18 12.85 -25.34
C VAL A 122 -2.19 13.92 -25.83
N LYS A 123 -2.51 15.22 -25.70
CA LYS A 123 -1.55 16.29 -26.03
C LYS A 123 -0.31 16.26 -25.14
N LYS A 124 -0.45 15.85 -23.87
CA LYS A 124 0.67 15.71 -22.91
C LYS A 124 1.48 14.45 -23.17
N CYS A 125 0.80 13.37 -23.59
CA CYS A 125 1.37 12.05 -23.81
C CYS A 125 0.83 11.49 -25.14
N PRO A 126 1.50 11.78 -26.28
CA PRO A 126 1.05 11.33 -27.60
C PRO A 126 0.99 9.80 -27.76
N GLU A 127 1.79 9.08 -26.98
CA GLU A 127 1.81 7.62 -26.90
C GLU A 127 0.70 7.02 -26.00
N LEU A 128 -0.19 7.84 -25.43
CA LEU A 128 -1.24 7.41 -24.50
C LEU A 128 -2.28 6.50 -25.17
N CYS A 129 -2.52 5.35 -24.55
CA CYS A 129 -3.69 4.52 -24.80
C CYS A 129 -4.86 4.98 -23.95
N LEU A 130 -5.95 5.41 -24.59
CA LEU A 130 -7.14 5.94 -23.93
C LEU A 130 -8.30 4.96 -24.03
N VAL A 131 -8.72 4.42 -22.88
CA VAL A 131 -9.80 3.43 -22.79
C VAL A 131 -11.04 4.07 -22.16
N GLN A 132 -12.21 3.90 -22.78
CA GLN A 132 -13.47 4.31 -22.17
C GLN A 132 -14.04 3.17 -21.31
N VAL A 133 -14.56 3.53 -20.13
CA VAL A 133 -15.39 2.60 -19.35
C VAL A 133 -16.57 2.09 -20.19
N PRO A 134 -17.02 0.84 -19.96
CA PRO A 134 -18.25 0.35 -20.55
C PRO A 134 -19.43 1.28 -20.23
N VAL A 135 -20.41 1.31 -21.13
CA VAL A 135 -21.60 2.17 -20.99
C VAL A 135 -22.85 1.33 -21.16
N ARG A 136 -23.70 1.37 -20.13
CA ARG A 136 -24.97 0.65 -20.10
C ARG A 136 -26.09 1.58 -19.65
N HIS A 137 -27.19 1.58 -20.38
CA HIS A 137 -28.33 2.49 -20.19
C HIS A 137 -27.91 3.97 -20.15
N GLY A 138 -26.88 4.32 -20.93
CA GLY A 138 -26.37 5.70 -21.03
C GLY A 138 -25.61 6.18 -19.80
N LYS A 139 -25.15 5.25 -18.94
CA LYS A 139 -24.33 5.52 -17.76
C LYS A 139 -23.09 4.64 -17.75
N ALA A 140 -22.06 5.06 -17.04
CA ALA A 140 -20.87 4.25 -16.84
C ALA A 140 -21.25 2.94 -16.13
N ASP A 141 -20.87 1.82 -16.73
CA ASP A 141 -21.01 0.51 -16.14
C ASP A 141 -19.68 0.10 -15.52
N LEU A 142 -19.66 0.10 -14.18
CA LEU A 142 -18.46 -0.20 -13.39
C LEU A 142 -18.43 -1.65 -12.91
N THR A 143 -19.34 -2.51 -13.39
CA THR A 143 -19.52 -3.87 -12.88
C THR A 143 -18.23 -4.68 -12.96
N MET A 144 -17.53 -4.66 -14.10
CA MET A 144 -16.25 -5.37 -14.24
C MET A 144 -15.17 -4.95 -13.22
N TYR A 145 -15.10 -3.67 -12.85
CA TYR A 145 -14.15 -3.20 -11.84
C TYR A 145 -14.57 -3.62 -10.44
N ARG A 146 -15.88 -3.66 -10.15
CA ARG A 146 -16.42 -4.14 -8.87
C ARG A 146 -16.17 -5.64 -8.69
N ASP A 147 -16.32 -6.42 -9.76
CA ASP A 147 -16.06 -7.85 -9.75
C ASP A 147 -14.56 -8.13 -9.56
N ALA A 148 -13.69 -7.39 -10.27
CA ALA A 148 -12.24 -7.47 -10.07
C ALA A 148 -11.83 -7.09 -8.64
N SER A 149 -12.44 -6.05 -8.08
CA SER A 149 -12.21 -5.61 -6.70
C SER A 149 -12.53 -6.72 -5.71
N GLN A 150 -13.68 -7.36 -5.86
CA GLN A 150 -14.08 -8.44 -4.97
C GLN A 150 -13.11 -9.63 -5.05
N ARG A 151 -12.66 -10.01 -6.25
CA ARG A 151 -11.66 -11.07 -6.43
C ARG A 151 -10.35 -10.74 -5.72
N VAL A 152 -9.77 -9.57 -6.00
CA VAL A 152 -8.44 -9.19 -5.50
C VAL A 152 -8.45 -8.98 -3.99
N LEU A 153 -9.43 -8.25 -3.46
CA LEU A 153 -9.49 -7.98 -2.02
C LEU A 153 -9.78 -9.25 -1.20
N ASN A 154 -10.60 -10.18 -1.71
CA ASN A 154 -10.80 -11.47 -1.05
C ASN A 154 -9.52 -12.32 -1.03
N GLU A 155 -8.79 -12.33 -2.14
CA GLU A 155 -7.54 -13.08 -2.24
C GLU A 155 -6.44 -12.47 -1.36
N LEU A 156 -6.38 -11.14 -1.27
CA LEU A 156 -5.49 -10.42 -0.35
C LEU A 156 -5.74 -10.83 1.11
N VAL A 157 -7.00 -10.76 1.56
CA VAL A 157 -7.37 -11.15 2.93
C VAL A 157 -7.05 -12.62 3.19
N SER A 158 -7.36 -13.49 2.24
CA SER A 158 -7.06 -14.93 2.34
C SER A 158 -5.56 -15.19 2.42
N SER A 159 -4.77 -14.48 1.60
CA SER A 159 -3.31 -14.56 1.61
C SER A 159 -2.71 -14.10 2.93
N ILE A 160 -3.22 -13.02 3.52
CA ILE A 160 -2.78 -12.53 4.83
C ILE A 160 -3.06 -13.57 5.92
N LYS A 161 -4.24 -14.18 5.93
CA LYS A 161 -4.58 -15.22 6.90
C LYS A 161 -3.70 -16.45 6.75
N ARG A 162 -3.45 -16.91 5.51
CA ARG A 162 -2.52 -18.02 5.24
C ARG A 162 -1.10 -17.70 5.68
N ALA A 163 -0.61 -16.51 5.35
CA ALA A 163 0.73 -16.06 5.75
C ALA A 163 0.87 -15.97 7.27
N ALA A 164 -0.15 -15.49 7.98
CA ALA A 164 -0.18 -15.50 9.44
C ALA A 164 -0.10 -16.93 10.00
N GLY A 165 -0.85 -17.88 9.44
CA GLY A 165 -0.77 -19.29 9.84
C GLY A 165 0.63 -19.88 9.61
N SER A 166 1.24 -19.61 8.45
CA SER A 166 2.62 -20.03 8.16
C SER A 166 3.67 -19.37 9.06
N ALA A 167 3.41 -18.17 9.55
CA ALA A 167 4.23 -17.48 10.56
C ALA A 167 3.98 -18.01 11.99
N GLY A 168 3.18 -19.07 12.13
CA GLY A 168 2.87 -19.71 13.40
C GLY A 168 1.85 -18.94 14.24
N VAL A 169 1.11 -17.98 13.69
CA VAL A 169 0.01 -17.30 14.41
C VAL A 169 -1.10 -18.31 14.69
N SER A 170 -1.63 -18.28 15.91
CA SER A 170 -2.72 -19.15 16.35
C SER A 170 -4.00 -18.91 15.57
N GLU A 171 -4.75 -19.98 15.30
CA GLU A 171 -6.06 -19.90 14.64
C GLU A 171 -7.04 -18.96 15.37
N GLU A 172 -6.99 -18.92 16.71
CA GLU A 172 -7.79 -17.98 17.50
C GLU A 172 -7.46 -16.51 17.18
N SER A 173 -6.17 -16.20 16.99
CA SER A 173 -5.72 -14.85 16.67
C SER A 173 -6.01 -14.49 15.21
N ILE A 174 -5.89 -15.45 14.29
CA ILE A 174 -6.27 -15.29 12.87
C ILE A 174 -7.77 -15.04 12.73
N ALA A 175 -8.60 -15.75 13.49
CA ALA A 175 -10.06 -15.59 13.49
C ALA A 175 -10.50 -14.18 13.96
N LYS A 176 -9.66 -13.50 14.74
CA LYS A 176 -9.91 -12.13 15.24
C LYS A 176 -9.47 -11.03 14.26
N ILE A 177 -8.81 -11.37 13.15
CA ILE A 177 -8.46 -10.39 12.10
C ILE A 177 -9.75 -9.83 11.49
N ARG A 178 -9.91 -8.51 11.56
CA ARG A 178 -11.08 -7.80 11.00
C ARG A 178 -10.68 -7.07 9.74
N VAL A 179 -11.63 -6.93 8.82
CA VAL A 179 -11.43 -6.25 7.54
C VAL A 179 -12.56 -5.27 7.29
N GLU A 180 -12.24 -4.11 6.71
CA GLU A 180 -13.19 -3.08 6.33
C GLU A 180 -12.85 -2.58 4.93
N LYS A 181 -13.71 -2.85 3.96
CA LYS A 181 -13.56 -2.33 2.60
C LYS A 181 -13.86 -0.84 2.61
N ALA A 182 -12.87 -0.02 2.25
CA ALA A 182 -12.95 1.44 2.26
C ALA A 182 -13.41 2.01 0.91
N SER A 183 -12.98 1.39 -0.18
CA SER A 183 -13.35 1.80 -1.55
C SER A 183 -13.39 0.58 -2.47
N ILE A 184 -13.41 0.80 -3.79
CA ILE A 184 -13.30 -0.27 -4.78
C ILE A 184 -11.89 -0.88 -4.81
N ASP A 185 -10.86 -0.12 -4.50
CA ASP A 185 -9.45 -0.50 -4.51
C ASP A 185 -8.81 -0.48 -3.12
N GLU A 186 -9.53 -0.07 -2.07
CA GLU A 186 -8.98 0.12 -0.74
C GLU A 186 -9.62 -0.79 0.33
N ILE A 187 -8.80 -1.29 1.25
CA ILE A 187 -9.22 -2.08 2.41
C ILE A 187 -8.35 -1.81 3.64
N TYR A 188 -8.98 -1.68 4.81
CA TYR A 188 -8.32 -1.70 6.11
C TYR A 188 -8.36 -3.11 6.72
N ILE A 189 -7.27 -3.52 7.35
CA ILE A 189 -7.15 -4.82 8.01
C ILE A 189 -6.60 -4.62 9.41
N ASP A 190 -7.37 -5.01 10.42
CA ASP A 190 -6.95 -5.02 11.82
C ASP A 190 -6.21 -6.33 12.11
N MET A 191 -4.89 -6.23 12.24
CA MET A 191 -3.98 -7.34 12.52
C MET A 191 -3.51 -7.35 13.99
N THR A 192 -4.16 -6.60 14.87
CA THR A 192 -3.73 -6.43 16.27
C THR A 192 -3.59 -7.77 16.98
N SER A 193 -4.55 -8.69 16.80
CA SER A 193 -4.49 -10.04 17.39
C SER A 193 -3.28 -10.84 16.91
N ALA A 194 -3.01 -10.83 15.60
CA ALA A 194 -1.89 -11.55 15.00
C ALA A 194 -0.54 -10.97 15.45
N ALA A 195 -0.41 -9.64 15.48
CA ALA A 195 0.79 -8.96 15.94
C ALA A 195 1.11 -9.28 17.41
N LEU A 196 0.09 -9.26 18.28
CA LEU A 196 0.25 -9.58 19.69
C LEU A 196 0.66 -11.05 19.91
N ASP A 197 0.08 -11.99 19.16
CA ASP A 197 0.44 -13.40 19.27
C ASP A 197 1.89 -13.67 18.84
N MET A 198 2.33 -13.06 17.73
CA MET A 198 3.73 -13.13 17.29
C MET A 198 4.68 -12.51 18.33
N ALA A 199 4.33 -11.34 18.87
CA ALA A 199 5.15 -10.67 19.88
C ALA A 199 5.33 -11.51 21.15
N LYS A 200 4.25 -12.13 21.64
CA LYS A 200 4.31 -13.03 22.82
C LYS A 200 5.24 -14.20 22.59
N LYS A 201 5.20 -14.84 21.42
CA LYS A 201 6.08 -15.96 21.08
C LYS A 201 7.55 -15.56 21.05
N ILE A 202 7.85 -14.41 20.45
CA ILE A 202 9.22 -13.88 20.41
C ILE A 202 9.74 -13.56 21.82
N ILE A 203 8.92 -12.96 22.68
CA ILE A 203 9.29 -12.66 24.06
C ILE A 203 9.55 -13.94 24.84
N PHE A 204 8.63 -14.92 24.76
CA PHE A 204 8.77 -16.20 25.44
C PHE A 204 10.02 -16.97 25.01
N GLN A 205 10.30 -17.03 23.70
CA GLN A 205 11.52 -17.66 23.18
C GLN A 205 12.81 -16.98 23.67
N ARG A 206 12.79 -15.66 23.89
CA ARG A 206 13.95 -14.94 24.45
C ARG A 206 14.15 -15.24 25.92
N GLU A 207 13.07 -15.37 26.68
CA GLU A 207 13.13 -15.72 28.11
C GLU A 207 13.59 -17.17 28.34
N GLU A 208 13.17 -18.12 27.50
CA GLU A 208 13.61 -19.53 27.58
C GLU A 208 15.06 -19.78 27.16
N VAL A 209 15.69 -18.86 26.42
CA VAL A 209 17.13 -18.94 26.08
C VAL A 209 18.02 -18.39 27.21
N THR A 210 17.45 -17.65 28.17
CA THR A 210 18.17 -17.08 29.32
C THR A 210 18.34 -17.92 30.61
N PRO A 211 17.97 -19.22 30.72
CA PRO A 211 18.32 -20.02 31.88
C PRO A 211 19.21 -21.20 31.48
N ASN A 212 20.47 -20.92 31.09
CA ASN A 212 21.63 -21.81 31.28
C ASN A 212 22.82 -21.30 30.45
N MET A 213 23.59 -20.35 31.01
CA MET A 213 25.02 -20.28 30.79
C MET A 213 25.68 -19.38 31.86
N VAL A 214 26.16 -20.05 32.92
CA VAL A 214 27.47 -19.93 33.62
C VAL A 214 27.89 -18.54 34.15
N GLY A 215 28.43 -18.36 35.35
CA GLY A 215 29.00 -19.26 36.36
C GLY A 215 29.58 -18.41 37.49
N GLU A 216 30.22 -19.08 38.44
CA GLU A 216 30.85 -18.54 39.66
C GLU A 216 31.58 -17.22 39.43
N GLU A 217 31.40 -16.29 40.37
CA GLU A 217 32.16 -15.04 40.46
C GLU A 217 33.65 -15.37 40.67
N GLU A 218 34.45 -15.43 39.59
CA GLU A 218 35.88 -15.18 39.71
C GLU A 218 36.07 -13.66 39.85
N GLU A 219 36.51 -13.24 41.03
CA GLU A 219 37.01 -11.88 41.29
C GLU A 219 38.15 -11.57 40.29
N ASP A 220 37.95 -10.57 39.43
CA ASP A 220 38.99 -10.00 38.58
C ASP A 220 39.89 -9.07 39.42
N PRO A 221 41.16 -9.42 39.70
CA PRO A 221 42.08 -8.49 40.30
C PRO A 221 42.66 -7.61 39.18
N MET A 222 42.44 -6.31 39.33
CA MET A 222 43.07 -5.22 38.56
C MET A 222 42.41 -4.82 37.23
N GLY A 223 41.36 -3.99 37.38
CA GLY A 223 41.18 -2.72 36.68
C GLY A 223 41.67 -2.61 35.23
N SER A 224 40.83 -3.01 34.27
CA SER A 224 40.94 -2.60 32.88
C SER A 224 39.70 -1.80 32.45
N LYS A 225 39.92 -0.65 31.82
CA LYS A 225 38.87 0.28 31.38
C LYS A 225 38.16 -0.28 30.15
N HIS A 226 36.86 -0.53 30.24
CA HIS A 226 36.03 -0.77 29.06
C HIS A 226 35.85 0.52 28.23
N PRO A 227 35.93 0.45 26.89
CA PRO A 227 35.68 1.61 26.03
C PRO A 227 34.19 1.96 26.01
N THR A 228 33.90 3.27 25.98
CA THR A 228 32.55 3.81 25.92
C THR A 228 31.98 3.73 24.50
N TRP A 229 30.64 3.72 24.40
CA TRP A 229 29.85 3.54 23.17
C TRP A 229 30.18 4.49 22.00
N ASP A 230 30.93 5.55 22.22
CA ASP A 230 31.32 6.51 21.18
C ASP A 230 32.42 5.96 20.22
N GLU A 231 33.19 4.95 20.61
CA GLU A 231 34.26 4.38 19.75
C GLU A 231 33.76 3.29 18.78
N ALA A 232 32.55 2.75 18.97
CA ALA A 232 32.01 1.67 18.13
C ALA A 232 31.34 2.16 16.82
N MET A 233 31.14 3.46 16.63
CA MET A 233 30.48 4.02 15.43
C MET A 233 31.43 4.42 14.29
N LEU A 234 32.74 4.22 14.42
CA LEU A 234 33.72 4.56 13.37
C LEU A 234 34.14 3.39 12.48
N CYS A 235 33.56 2.20 12.66
CA CYS A 235 33.91 1.01 11.88
C CYS A 235 32.69 0.37 11.20
N THR A 236 32.01 1.10 10.33
CA THR A 236 31.19 0.50 9.26
C THR A 236 31.05 1.50 8.11
N THR A 237 32.18 1.77 7.46
CA THR A 237 32.20 2.15 6.06
C THR A 237 33.29 1.32 5.42
N ILE A 238 33.02 0.81 4.22
CA ILE A 238 33.82 -0.09 3.38
C ILE A 238 33.49 -1.58 3.60
N GLY A 239 32.84 -2.16 2.57
CA GLY A 239 32.43 -3.56 2.46
C GLY A 239 31.23 -3.68 1.53
#